data_AF-A0A7W1P739-F1
#
_entry.id   AF-A0A7W1P739-F1
#
_cell.length_a   1.000
_cell.length_b   1.000
_cell.length_c   1.000
_cell.angle_alpha   90.00
_cell.angle_beta   90.00
_cell.angle_gamma   90.00
#
_symmetry.space_group_name_H-M   'P 1'
#
loop_
_entity.id
_entity.type
_entity.pdbx_description
1 polymer ?
#
loop_
_entity_poly.entity_id
_entity_poly.type
_entity_poly.pdbx_seq_one_letter_code
_entity_poly.pdbx_strand_id
1 'polypeptide(L)'
;MKQLHERYGDRVRFFDVSVRQAHPGELRGAYRTYEEKLEGAREYKREENLPWPLLVDDYAGTVHKAYSGEMADPVFLIDSEGKVSFYGMWTHAPTLKKALDELLARGGRGIALGIDRTPHLFASFVDGWRGPRRGGMRAVLEYDLGGFGAGTLSFLGNKAKPVLGPLALRAAPLPTSAKLVLASGLAVAAASAVGLLRRGRG
;
A
#
# COMPACT_ATOMS: atom_id res chain seq x y z
N MET A 1 -2.73 -0.41 -7.58
CA MET A 1 -4.17 -0.74 -7.70
C MET A 1 -4.75 -0.42 -9.08
N LYS A 2 -4.64 0.80 -9.61
CA LYS A 2 -5.21 1.17 -10.94
C LYS A 2 -4.82 0.25 -12.10
N GLN A 3 -3.53 -0.08 -12.23
CA GLN A 3 -3.06 -1.06 -13.22
C GLN A 3 -3.67 -2.46 -13.07
N LEU A 4 -4.08 -2.86 -11.85
CA LEU A 4 -4.82 -4.11 -11.65
C LEU A 4 -6.28 -3.95 -12.07
N HIS A 5 -6.92 -2.84 -11.73
CA HIS A 5 -8.27 -2.54 -12.20
C HIS A 5 -8.36 -2.51 -13.73
N GLU A 6 -7.41 -1.87 -14.41
CA GLU A 6 -7.34 -1.87 -15.89
C GLU A 6 -7.25 -3.29 -16.47
N ARG A 7 -6.59 -4.21 -15.77
CA ARG A 7 -6.38 -5.60 -16.23
C ARG A 7 -7.52 -6.55 -15.88
N TYR A 8 -8.16 -6.36 -14.73
CA TYR A 8 -9.11 -7.33 -14.18
C TYR A 8 -10.52 -6.75 -13.96
N GLY A 9 -10.75 -5.46 -14.22
CA GLY A 9 -11.99 -4.75 -13.89
C GLY A 9 -13.23 -5.23 -14.64
N ASP A 10 -13.05 -5.94 -15.75
CA ASP A 10 -14.09 -6.64 -16.50
C ASP A 10 -14.57 -7.95 -15.83
N ARG A 11 -13.72 -8.53 -14.98
CA ARG A 11 -13.93 -9.84 -14.33
C ARG A 11 -14.05 -9.75 -12.81
N VAL A 12 -13.51 -8.69 -12.21
CA VAL A 12 -13.39 -8.51 -10.77
C VAL A 12 -13.83 -7.09 -10.41
N ARG A 13 -14.73 -6.97 -9.43
CA ARG A 13 -15.17 -5.67 -8.93
C ARG A 13 -14.22 -5.15 -7.86
N PHE A 14 -13.83 -3.88 -7.97
CA PHE A 14 -12.97 -3.19 -7.02
C PHE A 14 -13.80 -2.24 -6.17
N PHE A 15 -13.45 -2.17 -4.88
CA PHE A 15 -14.02 -1.21 -3.93
C PHE A 15 -12.90 -0.76 -3.01
N ASP A 16 -12.83 0.55 -2.76
CA ASP A 16 -12.15 1.07 -1.57
C ASP A 16 -13.22 1.28 -0.49
N VAL A 17 -12.85 1.08 0.77
CA VAL A 17 -13.70 1.42 1.93
C VAL A 17 -13.01 2.51 2.72
N SER A 18 -13.63 3.70 2.76
CA SER A 18 -13.16 4.82 3.56
C SER A 18 -13.46 4.57 5.04
N VAL A 19 -12.40 4.37 5.81
CA VAL A 19 -12.42 4.13 7.26
C VAL A 19 -11.92 5.37 8.02
N ARG A 20 -11.58 5.24 9.31
CA ARG A 20 -10.96 6.35 10.07
C ARG A 20 -9.61 6.76 9.46
N GLN A 21 -9.21 8.01 9.69
CA GLN A 21 -7.88 8.45 9.28
C GLN A 21 -6.78 7.69 10.03
N ALA A 22 -5.72 7.31 9.32
CA ALA A 22 -4.57 6.62 9.90
C ALA A 22 -3.68 7.56 10.74
N HIS A 23 -3.48 8.77 10.22
CA HIS A 23 -2.64 9.81 10.81
C HIS A 23 -3.40 11.15 10.75
N PRO A 24 -4.35 11.38 11.66
CA PRO A 24 -5.05 12.66 11.73
C PRO A 24 -4.06 13.76 12.12
N GLY A 25 -4.14 14.90 11.46
CA GLY A 25 -3.32 16.06 11.78
C GLY A 25 -4.13 17.35 11.82
N GLU A 26 -3.44 18.48 11.95
CA GLU A 26 -4.06 19.79 12.08
C GLU A 26 -4.79 20.28 10.83
N LEU A 27 -4.39 19.81 9.64
CA LEU A 27 -5.04 20.16 8.36
C LEU A 27 -6.21 19.23 8.03
N ARG A 28 -6.11 17.96 8.44
CA ARG A 28 -7.17 16.96 8.33
C ARG A 28 -7.22 16.16 9.63
N GLY A 29 -8.09 16.59 10.52
CA GLY A 29 -8.28 15.96 11.83
C GLY A 29 -9.03 14.63 11.73
N ALA A 30 -9.12 13.92 12.86
CA ALA A 30 -10.01 12.77 12.96
C ALA A 30 -11.46 13.23 12.70
N TYR A 31 -12.21 12.43 11.93
CA TYR A 31 -13.61 12.70 11.67
C TYR A 31 -14.41 12.65 12.98
N ARG A 32 -15.28 13.64 13.18
CA ARG A 32 -16.17 13.79 14.34
C ARG A 32 -17.62 13.49 14.01
N THR A 33 -17.96 13.49 12.72
CA THR A 33 -19.29 13.15 12.22
C THR A 33 -19.18 12.27 10.97
N TYR A 34 -20.31 11.68 10.56
CA TYR A 34 -20.40 10.95 9.30
C TYR A 34 -20.21 11.88 8.09
N GLU A 35 -20.74 13.10 8.16
CA GLU A 35 -20.68 14.09 7.10
C GLU A 35 -19.24 14.52 6.80
N GLU A 36 -18.42 14.73 7.84
CA GLU A 36 -16.99 15.02 7.69
C GLU A 36 -16.26 13.86 7.01
N LYS A 37 -16.58 12.61 7.41
CA LYS A 37 -16.01 11.40 6.80
C LYS A 37 -16.41 11.26 5.34
N LEU A 38 -17.68 11.54 5.01
CA LEU A 38 -18.21 11.48 3.65
C LEU A 38 -17.54 12.52 2.76
N GLU A 39 -17.31 13.75 3.24
CA GLU A 39 -16.59 14.76 2.44
C GLU A 39 -15.11 14.38 2.26
N GLY A 40 -14.44 13.91 3.32
CA GLY A 40 -13.07 13.39 3.20
C GLY A 40 -12.95 12.22 2.20
N ALA A 41 -13.95 11.35 2.14
CA ALA A 41 -14.01 10.28 1.15
C ALA A 41 -14.18 10.84 -0.28
N ARG A 42 -15.04 11.84 -0.49
CA ARG A 42 -15.22 12.50 -1.79
C ARG A 42 -13.93 13.18 -2.24
N GLU A 43 -13.24 13.89 -1.36
CA GLU A 43 -11.94 14.48 -1.61
C GLU A 43 -10.92 13.41 -2.03
N TYR A 44 -10.81 12.33 -1.25
CA TYR A 44 -9.91 11.22 -1.57
C TYR A 44 -10.20 10.61 -2.96
N LYS A 45 -11.48 10.37 -3.29
CA LYS A 45 -11.87 9.85 -4.61
C LYS A 45 -11.45 10.78 -5.75
N ARG A 46 -11.64 12.10 -5.59
CA ARG A 46 -11.23 13.11 -6.58
C ARG A 46 -9.72 13.18 -6.69
N GLU A 47 -9.01 13.34 -5.58
CA GLU A 47 -7.55 13.49 -5.54
C GLU A 47 -6.81 12.27 -6.09
N GLU A 48 -7.22 11.07 -5.68
CA GLU A 48 -6.61 9.84 -6.17
C GLU A 48 -7.16 9.39 -7.52
N ASN A 49 -8.15 10.09 -8.09
CA ASN A 49 -8.79 9.72 -9.36
C ASN A 49 -9.15 8.23 -9.41
N LEU A 50 -9.94 7.76 -8.44
CA LEU A 50 -10.29 6.35 -8.32
C LEU A 50 -11.31 5.96 -9.40
N PRO A 51 -11.02 4.98 -10.26
CA PRO A 51 -11.93 4.56 -11.31
C PRO A 51 -13.03 3.61 -10.83
N TRP A 52 -13.03 3.23 -9.54
CA TRP A 52 -14.02 2.34 -8.93
C TRP A 52 -14.87 3.04 -7.85
N PRO A 53 -15.96 2.41 -7.36
CA PRO A 53 -16.74 2.92 -6.25
C PRO A 53 -15.92 3.01 -4.95
N LEU A 54 -16.11 4.10 -4.20
CA LEU A 54 -15.58 4.27 -2.86
C LEU A 54 -16.77 4.17 -1.90
N LEU A 55 -16.73 3.17 -1.02
CA LEU A 55 -17.70 3.00 0.05
C LEU A 55 -17.24 3.80 1.27
N VAL A 56 -18.17 4.26 2.09
CA VAL A 56 -17.86 4.99 3.32
C VAL A 56 -18.41 4.17 4.48
N ASP A 57 -17.51 3.70 5.34
CA ASP A 57 -17.90 2.97 6.55
C ASP A 57 -18.65 3.92 7.49
N ASP A 58 -19.46 3.38 8.40
CA ASP A 58 -20.20 4.20 9.36
C ASP A 58 -19.24 4.94 10.32
N TYR A 59 -19.81 5.86 11.11
CA TYR A 59 -19.02 6.60 12.09
C TYR A 59 -18.42 5.69 13.18
N ALA A 60 -19.12 4.61 13.53
CA ALA A 60 -18.67 3.65 14.54
C ALA A 60 -17.50 2.77 14.05
N GLY A 61 -17.21 2.77 12.75
CA GLY A 61 -16.16 1.96 12.13
C GLY A 61 -16.53 0.48 12.06
N THR A 62 -17.80 0.14 11.85
CA THR A 62 -18.30 -1.25 11.91
C THR A 62 -17.56 -2.15 10.93
N VAL A 63 -17.38 -1.72 9.67
CA VAL A 63 -16.65 -2.51 8.66
C VAL A 63 -15.17 -2.59 8.99
N HIS A 64 -14.57 -1.47 9.39
CA HIS A 64 -13.14 -1.40 9.73
C HIS A 64 -12.78 -2.39 10.85
N LYS A 65 -13.58 -2.40 11.93
CA LYS A 65 -13.43 -3.32 13.06
C LYS A 65 -13.61 -4.78 12.66
N ALA A 66 -14.61 -5.07 11.82
CA ALA A 66 -14.92 -6.44 11.42
C ALA A 66 -13.84 -7.07 10.53
N TYR A 67 -13.22 -6.29 9.64
CA TYR A 67 -12.27 -6.83 8.66
C TYR A 67 -10.82 -6.77 9.12
N SER A 68 -10.37 -5.60 9.62
CA SER A 68 -8.95 -5.33 9.81
C SER A 68 -8.59 -4.84 11.21
N GLY A 69 -9.59 -4.60 12.06
CA GLY A 69 -9.39 -3.99 13.37
C GLY A 69 -8.78 -2.60 13.21
N GLU A 70 -7.49 -2.48 13.54
CA GLU A 70 -6.78 -1.20 13.57
C GLU A 70 -5.92 -0.91 12.33
N MET A 71 -5.79 -1.85 11.38
CA MET A 71 -4.94 -1.66 10.20
C MET A 71 -5.56 -0.69 9.20
N ALA A 72 -4.77 0.25 8.68
CA ALA A 72 -5.27 1.34 7.84
C ALA A 72 -5.24 1.09 6.32
N ASP A 73 -4.45 0.13 5.84
CA ASP A 73 -4.34 -0.21 4.40
C ASP A 73 -4.27 -1.75 4.14
N PRO A 74 -5.25 -2.53 4.64
CA PRO A 74 -5.39 -3.93 4.28
C PRO A 74 -6.05 -4.09 2.90
N VAL A 75 -5.84 -5.24 2.26
CA VAL A 75 -6.58 -5.64 1.06
C VAL A 75 -7.17 -7.03 1.20
N PHE A 76 -8.41 -7.20 0.78
CA PHE A 76 -9.13 -8.47 0.78
C PHE A 76 -9.51 -8.84 -0.64
N LEU A 77 -9.39 -10.13 -0.97
CA LEU A 77 -9.99 -10.73 -2.16
C LEU A 77 -11.12 -11.65 -1.70
N ILE A 78 -12.32 -11.39 -2.21
CA ILE A 78 -13.52 -12.16 -1.90
C ILE A 78 -13.90 -12.94 -3.16
N ASP A 79 -14.14 -14.26 -3.02
CA ASP A 79 -14.56 -15.10 -4.15
C ASP A 79 -16.04 -14.94 -4.51
N SER A 80 -16.45 -15.67 -5.55
CA SER A 80 -17.83 -15.70 -6.02
C SER A 80 -18.84 -16.28 -5.02
N GLU A 81 -18.39 -16.93 -3.93
CA GLU A 81 -19.23 -17.45 -2.85
C GLU A 81 -19.27 -16.51 -1.64
N GLY A 82 -18.62 -15.34 -1.72
CA GLY A 82 -18.56 -14.39 -0.62
C GLY A 82 -17.54 -14.74 0.47
N LYS A 83 -16.59 -15.65 0.20
CA LYS A 83 -15.55 -16.06 1.16
C LYS A 83 -14.25 -15.30 0.89
N VAL A 84 -13.48 -15.04 1.95
CA VAL A 84 -12.16 -14.41 1.82
C VAL A 84 -11.17 -15.43 1.25
N SER A 85 -10.72 -15.19 0.03
CA SER A 85 -9.72 -15.99 -0.69
C SER A 85 -8.29 -15.55 -0.44
N PHE A 86 -8.10 -14.27 -0.12
CA PHE A 86 -6.80 -13.69 0.20
C PHE A 86 -6.96 -12.48 1.12
N TYR A 87 -6.04 -12.34 2.07
CA TYR A 87 -5.92 -11.18 2.96
C TYR A 87 -4.48 -10.69 2.97
N GLY A 88 -4.24 -9.48 2.46
CA GLY A 88 -2.97 -8.78 2.61
C GLY A 88 -3.07 -7.77 3.74
N MET A 89 -2.25 -7.92 4.78
CA MET A 89 -2.21 -6.97 5.91
C MET A 89 -1.72 -5.57 5.50
N TRP A 90 -0.92 -5.50 4.43
CA TRP A 90 -0.52 -4.27 3.75
C TRP A 90 -0.77 -4.42 2.25
N THR A 91 -1.49 -3.48 1.66
CA THR A 91 -1.78 -3.50 0.23
C THR A 91 -0.50 -3.55 -0.59
N HIS A 92 -0.35 -4.59 -1.39
CA HIS A 92 0.78 -4.75 -2.30
C HIS A 92 0.34 -5.37 -3.63
N ALA A 93 0.34 -4.54 -4.68
CA ALA A 93 -0.22 -4.89 -5.97
C ALA A 93 0.40 -6.17 -6.59
N PRO A 94 1.73 -6.40 -6.54
CA PRO A 94 2.32 -7.65 -7.03
C PRO A 94 1.84 -8.91 -6.31
N THR A 95 1.62 -8.87 -4.98
CA THR A 95 1.07 -10.04 -4.27
C THR A 95 -0.39 -10.23 -4.63
N LEU A 96 -1.19 -9.15 -4.62
CA LEU A 96 -2.59 -9.22 -4.99
C LEU A 96 -2.79 -9.73 -6.42
N LYS A 97 -1.93 -9.34 -7.37
CA LYS A 97 -1.95 -9.87 -8.74
C LYS A 97 -1.84 -11.40 -8.75
N LYS A 98 -0.89 -11.97 -7.99
CA LYS A 98 -0.73 -13.42 -7.90
C LYS A 98 -1.98 -14.08 -7.31
N ALA A 99 -2.57 -13.49 -6.28
CA ALA A 99 -3.80 -13.99 -5.67
C ALA A 99 -4.99 -13.94 -6.66
N LEU A 100 -5.11 -12.87 -7.44
CA LEU A 100 -6.11 -12.74 -8.49
C LEU A 100 -5.93 -13.79 -9.58
N ASP A 101 -4.71 -13.95 -10.11
CA ASP A 101 -4.41 -14.95 -11.14
C ASP A 101 -4.74 -16.37 -10.66
N GLU A 102 -4.33 -16.71 -9.43
CA GLU A 102 -4.60 -18.01 -8.81
C GLU A 102 -6.11 -18.25 -8.62
N LEU A 103 -6.83 -17.26 -8.08
CA LEU A 103 -8.27 -17.39 -7.87
C LEU A 103 -9.02 -17.56 -9.20
N LEU A 104 -8.64 -16.79 -10.21
CA LEU A 104 -9.26 -16.84 -11.53
C LEU A 104 -8.94 -18.16 -12.26
N ALA A 105 -7.72 -18.70 -12.10
CA ALA A 105 -7.36 -20.02 -12.63
C ALA A 105 -8.19 -21.15 -11.98
N ARG A 106 -8.65 -20.95 -10.73
CA ARG A 106 -9.56 -21.84 -10.01
C ARG A 106 -11.04 -21.58 -10.28
N GLY A 107 -11.38 -20.79 -11.30
CA GLY A 107 -12.76 -20.47 -11.65
C GLY A 107 -13.45 -19.50 -10.69
N GLY A 108 -12.68 -18.70 -9.93
CA GLY A 108 -13.23 -17.66 -9.06
C GLY A 108 -13.75 -18.16 -7.72
N ARG A 109 -13.21 -19.27 -7.19
CA ARG A 109 -13.63 -19.89 -5.92
C ARG A 109 -12.46 -20.41 -5.10
N GLY A 110 -12.62 -20.39 -3.78
CA GLY A 110 -11.71 -21.02 -2.82
C GLY A 110 -10.56 -20.13 -2.39
N ILE A 111 -9.61 -20.70 -1.64
CA ILE A 111 -8.43 -19.97 -1.14
C ILE A 111 -7.39 -19.86 -2.25
N ALA A 112 -6.92 -18.64 -2.51
CA ALA A 112 -5.86 -18.37 -3.48
C ALA A 112 -4.48 -18.49 -2.82
N LEU A 113 -4.06 -17.47 -2.07
CA LEU A 113 -2.76 -17.41 -1.40
C LEU A 113 -2.85 -17.27 0.14
N GLY A 114 -4.06 -17.28 0.71
CA GLY A 114 -4.25 -17.15 2.15
C GLY A 114 -3.88 -15.75 2.66
N ILE A 115 -3.01 -15.66 3.68
CA ILE A 115 -2.69 -14.41 4.38
C ILE A 115 -1.26 -13.97 4.07
N ASP A 116 -1.09 -12.75 3.56
CA ASP A 116 0.21 -12.07 3.43
C ASP A 116 0.41 -11.09 4.60
N ARG A 117 1.40 -11.42 5.45
CA ARG A 117 1.78 -10.62 6.63
C ARG A 117 3.02 -9.77 6.40
N THR A 118 3.52 -9.70 5.16
CA THR A 118 4.75 -8.97 4.86
C THR A 118 4.45 -7.47 4.83
N PRO A 119 5.15 -6.64 5.64
CA PRO A 119 5.07 -5.20 5.53
C PRO A 119 5.84 -4.79 4.26
N HIS A 120 5.15 -4.55 3.16
CA HIS A 120 5.74 -4.22 1.84
C HIS A 120 6.28 -2.78 1.78
N LEU A 121 7.20 -2.46 2.69
CA LEU A 121 7.64 -1.11 3.03
C LEU A 121 8.24 -0.33 1.86
N PHE A 122 8.83 -1.00 0.87
CA PHE A 122 9.47 -0.30 -0.25
C PHE A 122 8.49 0.56 -1.05
N ALA A 123 7.29 0.05 -1.33
CA ALA A 123 6.26 0.85 -1.99
C ALA A 123 5.76 1.97 -1.08
N SER A 124 5.58 1.68 0.22
CA SER A 124 5.17 2.66 1.23
C SER A 124 6.16 3.81 1.36
N PHE A 125 7.47 3.58 1.32
CA PHE A 125 8.45 4.66 1.37
C PHE A 125 8.53 5.45 0.07
N VAL A 126 8.28 4.84 -1.09
CA VAL A 126 8.35 5.57 -2.37
C VAL A 126 7.12 6.45 -2.62
N ASP A 127 5.94 6.08 -2.11
CA ASP A 127 4.69 6.80 -2.42
C ASP A 127 3.84 7.20 -1.21
N GLY A 128 4.16 6.71 -0.02
CA GLY A 128 3.38 6.90 1.21
C GLY A 128 3.43 8.32 1.77
N TRP A 129 4.38 9.17 1.35
CA TRP A 129 4.50 10.56 1.79
C TRP A 129 3.21 11.38 1.61
N ARG A 130 2.44 11.07 0.57
CA ARG A 130 1.22 11.83 0.23
C ARG A 130 0.17 11.76 1.35
N GLY A 131 0.10 10.65 2.08
CA GLY A 131 -0.87 10.45 3.16
C GLY A 131 -0.63 11.40 4.34
N PRO A 132 0.46 11.25 5.10
CA PRO A 132 0.76 12.11 6.25
C PRO A 132 0.82 13.59 5.90
N ARG A 133 1.36 13.95 4.72
CA ARG A 133 1.40 15.34 4.25
C ARG A 133 0.03 16.01 4.18
N ARG A 134 -1.05 15.25 3.89
CA ARG A 134 -2.42 15.78 3.88
C ARG A 134 -2.92 16.18 5.26
N GLY A 135 -2.46 15.48 6.30
CA GLY A 135 -2.81 15.78 7.69
C GLY A 135 -2.08 17.00 8.25
N GLY A 136 -0.95 17.39 7.64
CA GLY A 136 -0.09 18.46 8.13
C GLY A 136 1.13 17.94 8.88
N MET A 137 1.88 18.84 9.50
CA MET A 137 3.13 18.51 10.19
C MET A 137 2.92 17.60 11.40
N ARG A 138 1.78 17.71 12.10
CA ARG A 138 1.49 16.81 13.22
C ARG A 138 1.33 15.37 12.74
N ALA A 139 0.61 15.16 11.65
CA ALA A 139 0.44 13.83 11.05
C ALA A 139 1.78 13.25 10.58
N VAL A 140 2.66 14.09 10.01
CA VAL A 140 4.03 13.70 9.63
C VAL A 140 4.85 13.28 10.85
N LEU A 141 4.81 14.05 11.94
CA LEU A 141 5.55 13.74 13.17
C LEU A 141 5.04 12.45 13.82
N GLU A 142 3.72 12.25 13.92
CA GLU A 142 3.14 11.02 14.45
C GLU A 142 3.53 9.79 13.61
N TYR A 143 3.53 9.94 12.27
CA TYR A 143 3.99 8.90 11.36
C TYR A 143 5.50 8.60 11.51
N ASP A 144 6.32 9.63 11.70
CA ASP A 144 7.77 9.49 11.88
C ASP A 144 8.12 8.82 13.23
N LEU A 145 7.45 9.22 14.31
CA LEU A 145 7.62 8.66 15.65
C LEU A 145 7.13 7.20 15.72
N GLY A 146 5.97 6.90 15.12
CA GLY A 146 5.42 5.54 15.10
C GLY A 146 6.21 4.57 14.21
N GLY A 147 7.01 5.08 13.27
CA GLY A 147 7.74 4.29 12.28
C GLY A 147 9.26 4.42 12.32
N PHE A 148 9.83 5.00 13.38
CA PHE A 148 11.29 5.19 13.53
C PHE A 148 11.94 5.90 12.32
N GLY A 149 11.44 7.08 11.96
CA GLY A 149 11.95 7.83 10.80
C GLY A 149 11.17 7.56 9.50
N ALA A 150 10.02 6.89 9.57
CA ALA A 150 9.22 6.54 8.40
C ALA A 150 8.72 7.76 7.61
N GLY A 151 8.47 8.89 8.28
CA GLY A 151 8.10 10.15 7.63
C GLY A 151 9.26 10.70 6.81
N THR A 152 10.45 10.74 7.40
CA THR A 152 11.68 11.16 6.73
C THR A 152 12.01 10.24 5.54
N LEU A 153 11.96 8.93 5.73
CA LEU A 153 12.20 7.95 4.67
C LEU A 153 11.18 8.07 3.55
N SER A 154 9.90 8.27 3.87
CA SER A 154 8.85 8.46 2.87
C SER A 154 9.01 9.76 2.10
N PHE A 155 9.42 10.85 2.77
CA PHE A 155 9.73 12.11 2.10
C PHE A 155 10.84 11.95 1.07
N LEU A 156 11.97 11.34 1.47
CA LEU A 156 13.11 11.09 0.58
C LEU A 156 12.73 10.13 -0.55
N GLY A 157 12.02 9.05 -0.24
CA GLY A 157 11.53 8.10 -1.24
C GLY A 157 10.60 8.75 -2.26
N ASN A 158 9.70 9.64 -1.82
CA ASN A 158 8.84 10.40 -2.72
C ASN A 158 9.62 11.39 -3.60
N LYS A 159 10.73 11.98 -3.11
CA LYS A 159 11.64 12.78 -3.96
C LYS A 159 12.35 11.92 -5.00
N ALA A 160 12.72 10.70 -4.64
CA ALA A 160 13.35 9.72 -5.54
C ALA A 160 12.35 8.94 -6.41
N LYS A 161 11.04 9.18 -6.28
CA LYS A 161 9.97 8.47 -7.00
C LYS A 161 10.13 8.43 -8.52
N PRO A 162 10.63 9.46 -9.24
CA PRO A 162 10.86 9.33 -10.68
C PRO A 162 11.82 8.20 -11.06
N VAL A 163 12.77 7.87 -10.18
CA VAL A 163 13.77 6.82 -10.40
C VAL A 163 13.30 5.49 -9.79
N LEU A 164 12.79 5.51 -8.57
CA LEU A 164 12.40 4.30 -7.83
C LEU A 164 11.00 3.78 -8.19
N GLY A 165 10.13 4.65 -8.68
CA GLY A 165 8.71 4.38 -8.96
C GLY A 165 8.47 3.20 -9.90
N PRO A 166 9.17 3.08 -11.05
CA PRO A 166 9.01 1.93 -11.96
C PRO A 166 9.27 0.58 -11.27
N LEU A 167 10.18 0.54 -10.30
CA LEU A 167 10.46 -0.64 -9.52
C LEU A 167 9.46 -0.79 -8.36
N ALA A 168 9.23 0.25 -7.58
CA ALA A 168 8.47 0.20 -6.33
C ALA A 168 6.96 0.03 -6.53
N LEU A 169 6.38 0.70 -7.54
CA LEU A 169 4.93 0.85 -7.72
C LEU A 169 4.37 -0.04 -8.85
N ARG A 170 5.12 -1.06 -9.24
CA ARG A 170 4.72 -2.06 -10.24
C ARG A 170 3.49 -2.85 -9.79
N ALA A 171 2.62 -3.19 -10.73
CA ALA A 171 1.52 -4.13 -10.46
C ALA A 171 1.92 -5.60 -10.58
N ALA A 172 2.99 -5.91 -11.32
CA ALA A 172 3.45 -7.27 -11.54
C ALA A 172 4.68 -7.61 -10.68
N PRO A 173 4.83 -8.87 -10.24
CA PRO A 173 6.07 -9.34 -9.64
C PRO A 173 7.24 -9.18 -10.61
N LEU A 174 8.45 -8.93 -10.08
CA LEU A 174 9.65 -8.99 -10.89
C LEU A 174 9.89 -10.41 -11.40
N PRO A 175 10.32 -10.57 -12.67
CA PRO A 175 10.79 -11.86 -13.15
C PRO A 175 12.02 -12.30 -12.34
N THR A 176 12.25 -13.61 -12.23
CA THR A 176 13.35 -14.18 -11.45
C THR A 176 14.71 -13.64 -11.89
N SER A 177 14.91 -13.46 -13.20
CA SER A 177 16.13 -12.86 -13.77
C SER A 177 16.39 -11.45 -13.25
N ALA A 178 15.39 -10.57 -13.23
CA ALA A 178 15.53 -9.21 -12.71
C ALA A 178 15.85 -9.19 -11.21
N LYS A 179 15.28 -10.12 -10.43
CA LYS A 179 15.63 -10.26 -9.00
C LYS A 179 17.09 -10.66 -8.81
N LEU A 180 17.58 -11.60 -9.62
CA LEU A 180 18.98 -12.03 -9.57
C LEU A 180 19.93 -10.89 -9.90
N VAL A 181 19.65 -10.14 -10.97
CA VAL A 181 20.46 -8.96 -11.36
C VAL A 181 20.51 -7.92 -10.25
N LEU A 182 19.37 -7.61 -9.62
CA LEU A 182 19.32 -6.66 -8.50
C LEU A 182 20.11 -7.17 -7.28
N ALA A 183 19.97 -8.45 -6.95
CA ALA A 183 20.71 -9.06 -5.84
C ALA A 183 22.23 -9.02 -6.07
N SER A 184 22.68 -9.36 -7.28
CA SER A 184 24.08 -9.28 -7.68
C SER A 184 24.61 -7.85 -7.63
N GLY A 185 23.84 -6.88 -8.14
CA GLY A 185 24.22 -5.46 -8.10
C GLY A 185 24.40 -4.93 -6.67
N LEU A 186 23.48 -5.28 -5.76
CA LEU A 186 23.58 -4.91 -4.35
C LEU A 186 24.79 -5.55 -3.66
N ALA A 187 25.07 -6.82 -3.95
CA ALA A 187 26.24 -7.52 -3.40
C ALA A 187 27.55 -6.84 -3.85
N VAL A 188 27.64 -6.46 -5.13
CA VAL A 188 28.80 -5.73 -5.67
C VAL A 188 28.95 -4.37 -4.98
N ALA A 189 27.88 -3.58 -4.87
CA ALA A 189 27.92 -2.27 -4.23
C ALA A 189 28.35 -2.35 -2.75
N ALA A 190 27.83 -3.34 -2.01
CA ALA A 190 28.23 -3.58 -0.63
C ALA A 190 29.71 -3.97 -0.52
N ALA A 191 30.19 -4.86 -1.39
CA ALA A 191 31.60 -5.24 -1.44
C ALA A 191 32.51 -4.04 -1.76
N SER A 192 32.12 -3.18 -2.70
CA SER A 192 32.85 -1.96 -3.03
C SER A 192 32.89 -0.96 -1.86
N ALA A 193 31.78 -0.76 -1.16
CA ALA A 193 31.72 0.11 0.02
C ALA A 193 32.63 -0.40 1.16
N VAL A 194 32.61 -1.71 1.43
CA VAL A 194 33.52 -2.33 2.41
C VAL A 194 34.98 -2.19 1.98
N GLY A 195 35.27 -2.36 0.69
CA GLY A 195 36.63 -2.16 0.15
C GLY A 195 37.13 -0.72 0.32
N LEU A 196 36.28 0.28 0.06
CA LEU A 196 36.59 1.70 0.24
C LEU A 196 36.81 2.06 1.72
N LEU A 197 35.95 1.56 2.62
CA LEU A 197 36.09 1.78 4.07
C LEU A 197 37.36 1.14 4.65
N ARG A 198 37.81 0.00 4.09
CA ARG A 198 39.08 -0.64 4.47
C ARG A 198 40.30 0.13 3.97
N ARG A 199 40.23 0.74 2.79
CA ARG A 199 41.32 1.56 2.24
C ARG A 199 41.47 2.92 2.90
N GLY A 200 40.38 3.53 3.39
CA GLY A 200 40.41 4.83 4.08
C GLY A 200 40.87 4.79 5.55
N ARG A 201 41.25 3.62 6.07
CA ARG A 201 41.75 3.42 7.45
C ARG A 201 43.22 2.99 7.51
N GLY A 202 43.92 3.00 6.38
CA GLY A 202 45.35 2.68 6.26
C GLY A 202 46.20 3.90 5.97
#